data_AF-A0A9P5WFF3-F1
#
_entry.id   AF-A0A9P5WFF3-F1
#
_cell.length_a   1.000
_cell.length_b   1.000
_cell.length_c   1.000
_cell.angle_alpha   90.00
_cell.angle_beta   90.00
_cell.angle_gamma   90.00
#
_symmetry.space_group_name_H-M   'P 1'
#
loop_
_entity.id
_entity.type
_entity.pdbx_description
1 polymer ?
#
loop_
_entity_poly.entity_id
_entity_poly.type
_entity_poly.pdbx_seq_one_letter_code
_entity_poly.pdbx_strand_id
1 'polypeptide(L)'
;MTKKTKNTKKISKGTLQAIVAAQEEHNSTLRMPSATLVATSAMIAAREACAAKVDAIVEECLAKNCKFRDSKFDLLNDRRNCLYSSLISETVYKNIAGTKRISDLFRNPVFFLNGASPDDIKQGSVGDCWFVASLAVISNIPGLLEQLCVKKNEKVGVYGFIFFKDGDWVSTVVDDQLFYKVDPQSHRRSLYFSSCNEERESWLPLMEKAYAKIHGDYESLTGGYTSEGIEDLTGGTASMMFSSDILDRDRFWEEEMLHVNTNTLMGCSINYQEEDPEKHGIQAGHAYSVLKVVEYKGERLVHIRNPWGEIEWNGGWSDGSEKWTPEAMEALQQEDKNDGQFWMPYKDFLNIFTTIDRCRIFDASWSVASSWINYNVEPRSSGKFQFELTQPGETVIVLSQPDIRYYGAFSSEFINILSFHVYDEDGKLLRRAKITVPYSKRSVNCELKLTAGTYTVVPHVQREPTDIVASSQGDDSDTAVNPATRSDDVEVVVESVKMDKSSYMFQQRKANLVRSMSVARVTGRKLLGVDDEDYEEDGQPQQLEEHHWQLMLGLRVYSHDRNIKVTGYAGIHPLLRNSEEQESSVSGNLDDPESVTATLADKVEVAEPKGGTFPRLAVVAEEKPEEPEEAAREE
;
A
#
# COMPACT_ATOMS: atom_id res chain seq x y z
N MET A 1 -9.23 67.46 -23.91
CA MET A 1 -9.73 67.54 -22.52
C MET A 1 -10.65 66.35 -22.33
N THR A 2 -10.26 65.29 -21.62
CA THR A 2 -10.56 65.11 -20.19
C THR A 2 -9.59 64.10 -19.55
N LYS A 3 -8.96 64.49 -18.44
CA LYS A 3 -8.16 63.60 -17.57
C LYS A 3 -9.10 62.78 -16.69
N LYS A 4 -8.96 61.45 -16.65
CA LYS A 4 -9.51 60.60 -15.57
C LYS A 4 -8.40 60.21 -14.60
N THR A 5 -8.58 60.64 -13.36
CA THR A 5 -7.73 60.42 -12.19
C THR A 5 -7.75 58.96 -11.75
N LYS A 6 -6.58 58.36 -11.52
CA LYS A 6 -6.42 57.08 -10.82
C LYS A 6 -6.58 57.31 -9.32
N ASN A 7 -7.53 56.63 -8.68
CA ASN A 7 -7.76 56.69 -7.25
C ASN A 7 -7.22 55.40 -6.61
N THR A 8 -5.97 55.41 -6.15
CA THR A 8 -5.37 54.31 -5.37
C THR A 8 -5.75 54.48 -3.90
N LYS A 9 -6.66 53.66 -3.38
CA LYS A 9 -6.93 53.57 -1.94
C LYS A 9 -5.74 52.91 -1.25
N LYS A 10 -4.97 53.68 -0.46
CA LYS A 10 -3.99 53.14 0.50
C LYS A 10 -4.75 52.40 1.60
N ILE A 11 -4.57 51.09 1.68
CA ILE A 11 -5.04 50.28 2.82
C ILE A 11 -4.23 50.71 4.05
N SER A 12 -4.91 51.04 5.14
CA SER A 12 -4.25 51.52 6.35
C SER A 12 -3.45 50.40 7.02
N LYS A 13 -2.33 50.75 7.68
CA LYS A 13 -1.45 49.79 8.36
C LYS A 13 -2.19 48.97 9.44
N GLY A 14 -3.22 49.56 10.06
CA GLY A 14 -4.10 48.89 11.02
C GLY A 14 -5.07 47.88 10.38
N THR A 15 -5.47 48.10 9.12
CA THR A 15 -6.29 47.13 8.37
C THR A 15 -5.46 45.92 7.94
N LEU A 16 -4.20 46.12 7.57
CA LEU A 16 -3.26 45.04 7.27
C LEU A 16 -2.93 44.20 8.52
N GLN A 17 -2.74 44.84 9.69
CA GLN A 17 -2.56 44.11 10.95
C GLN A 17 -3.81 43.36 11.40
N ALA A 18 -5.01 43.91 11.17
CA ALA A 18 -6.25 43.20 11.47
C ALA A 18 -6.49 42.01 10.53
N ILE A 19 -6.09 42.11 9.25
CA ILE A 19 -6.16 40.99 8.30
C ILE A 19 -5.14 39.90 8.67
N VAL A 20 -3.91 40.28 9.02
CA VAL A 20 -2.88 39.33 9.47
C VAL A 20 -3.27 38.67 10.79
N ALA A 21 -3.80 39.43 11.76
CA ALA A 21 -4.31 38.88 13.01
C ALA A 21 -5.53 37.98 12.79
N ALA A 22 -6.44 38.31 11.88
CA ALA A 22 -7.56 37.44 11.50
C ALA A 22 -7.10 36.18 10.74
N GLN A 23 -6.01 36.25 9.98
CA GLN A 23 -5.37 35.08 9.36
C GLN A 23 -4.62 34.22 10.37
N GLU A 24 -3.96 34.82 11.37
CA GLU A 24 -3.34 34.11 12.48
C GLU A 24 -4.39 33.48 13.41
N GLU A 25 -5.51 34.16 13.65
CA GLU A 25 -6.64 33.68 14.44
C GLU A 25 -7.40 32.56 13.70
N HIS A 26 -7.60 32.68 12.38
CA HIS A 26 -8.13 31.62 11.51
C HIS A 26 -7.19 30.40 11.42
N ASN A 27 -5.87 30.62 11.38
CA ASN A 27 -4.87 29.54 11.48
C ASN A 27 -4.81 28.93 12.89
N SER A 28 -5.19 29.66 13.95
CA SER A 28 -5.23 29.17 15.33
C SER A 28 -6.53 28.44 15.70
N THR A 29 -7.60 28.61 14.92
CA THR A 29 -8.90 27.93 15.11
C THR A 29 -9.05 26.66 14.28
N LEU A 30 -8.11 26.36 13.38
CA LEU A 30 -7.91 25.00 12.90
C LEU A 30 -7.41 24.19 14.08
N ARG A 31 -8.33 23.51 14.79
CA ARG A 31 -7.96 22.36 15.62
C ARG A 31 -7.02 21.52 14.77
N MET A 32 -5.79 21.30 15.27
CA MET A 32 -4.90 20.28 14.70
C MET A 32 -5.76 19.05 14.40
N PRO A 33 -5.76 18.53 13.16
CA PRO A 33 -6.58 17.37 12.85
C PRO A 33 -6.22 16.26 13.84
N SER A 34 -7.24 15.54 14.33
CA SER A 34 -7.04 14.44 15.28
C SER A 34 -6.09 13.36 14.72
N ALA A 35 -5.92 13.36 13.39
CA ALA A 35 -4.97 12.56 12.63
C ALA A 35 -3.89 13.46 12.02
N THR A 36 -2.62 13.19 12.32
CA THR A 36 -1.46 13.79 11.64
C THR A 36 -0.68 12.72 10.90
N LEU A 37 0.04 13.11 9.85
CA LEU A 37 1.07 12.23 9.29
C LEU A 37 2.08 11.85 10.38
N VAL A 38 2.65 10.64 10.31
CA VAL A 38 3.66 10.21 11.28
C VAL A 38 4.89 11.12 11.19
N ALA A 39 4.96 12.06 12.12
CA ALA A 39 5.96 13.11 12.16
C ALA A 39 7.30 12.59 12.69
N THR A 40 8.08 11.96 11.81
CA THR A 40 9.45 11.53 12.13
C THR A 40 10.45 12.64 11.80
N SER A 41 11.65 12.56 12.38
CA SER A 41 12.77 13.41 11.95
C SER A 41 13.08 13.23 10.46
N ALA A 42 12.89 12.02 9.93
CA ALA A 42 13.06 11.73 8.52
C ALA A 42 11.98 12.37 7.64
N MET A 43 10.74 12.49 8.13
CA MET A 43 9.69 13.27 7.46
C MET A 43 10.10 14.73 7.30
N ILE A 44 10.60 15.35 8.37
CA ILE A 44 11.06 16.75 8.34
C ILE A 44 12.19 16.91 7.32
N ALA A 45 13.19 16.02 7.37
CA ALA A 45 14.29 16.04 6.41
C ALA A 45 13.83 15.84 4.96
N ALA A 46 12.89 14.93 4.71
CA ALA A 46 12.31 14.69 3.39
C ALA A 46 11.55 15.93 2.87
N ARG A 47 10.81 16.62 3.74
CA ARG A 47 10.12 17.88 3.38
C ARG A 47 11.12 18.98 3.06
N GLU A 48 12.14 19.17 3.89
CA GLU A 48 13.17 20.21 3.67
C GLU A 48 13.92 19.97 2.36
N ALA A 49 14.35 18.72 2.11
CA ALA A 49 15.02 18.35 0.86
C ALA A 49 14.11 18.54 -0.36
N CYS A 50 12.83 18.17 -0.25
CA CYS A 50 11.85 18.37 -1.32
C CYS A 50 11.64 19.86 -1.62
N ALA A 51 11.45 20.68 -0.58
CA ALA A 51 11.27 22.12 -0.72
C ALA A 51 12.48 22.80 -1.37
N ALA A 52 13.69 22.47 -0.91
CA ALA A 52 14.93 22.99 -1.48
C ALA A 52 15.10 22.61 -2.96
N LYS A 53 14.76 21.37 -3.32
CA LYS A 53 14.79 20.90 -4.71
C LYS A 53 13.79 21.64 -5.59
N VAL A 54 12.57 21.87 -5.11
CA VAL A 54 11.57 22.66 -5.84
C VAL A 54 12.05 24.10 -6.04
N ASP A 55 12.66 24.73 -5.04
CA ASP A 55 13.21 26.08 -5.17
C ASP A 55 14.31 26.17 -6.22
N ALA A 56 15.27 25.25 -6.20
CA ALA A 56 16.34 25.20 -7.19
C ALA A 56 15.78 25.05 -8.62
N ILE A 57 14.79 24.17 -8.81
CA ILE A 57 14.11 23.98 -10.10
C ILE A 57 13.40 25.27 -10.54
N VAL A 58 12.71 25.95 -9.62
CA VAL A 58 12.00 27.20 -9.92
C VAL A 58 12.99 28.27 -10.36
N GLU A 59 14.10 28.46 -9.65
CA GLU A 59 15.13 29.44 -10.00
C GLU A 59 15.71 29.17 -11.39
N GLU A 60 16.06 27.91 -11.67
CA GLU A 60 16.61 27.49 -12.96
C GLU A 60 15.61 27.74 -14.11
N CYS A 61 14.36 27.32 -13.92
CA CYS A 61 13.32 27.47 -14.95
C CYS A 61 12.99 28.93 -15.23
N LEU A 62 12.93 29.77 -14.20
CA LEU A 62 12.74 31.21 -14.36
C LEU A 62 13.92 31.86 -15.09
N ALA A 63 15.16 31.47 -14.78
CA ALA A 63 16.36 31.97 -15.47
C ALA A 63 16.39 31.57 -16.95
N LYS A 64 15.98 30.35 -17.28
CA LYS A 64 15.91 29.84 -18.66
C LYS A 64 14.63 30.25 -19.41
N ASN A 65 13.68 30.91 -18.74
CA ASN A 65 12.36 31.22 -19.26
C ASN A 65 11.63 29.99 -19.84
N CYS A 66 11.67 28.88 -19.09
CA CYS A 66 11.00 27.63 -19.46
C CYS A 66 10.13 27.10 -18.30
N LYS A 67 9.27 26.15 -18.62
CA LYS A 67 8.55 25.34 -17.62
C LYS A 67 9.40 24.13 -17.24
N PHE A 68 9.23 23.64 -16.00
CA PHE A 68 9.88 22.42 -15.56
C PHE A 68 9.44 21.23 -16.41
N ARG A 69 10.41 20.36 -16.72
CA ARG A 69 10.20 19.08 -17.38
C ARG A 69 10.98 18.05 -16.57
N ASP A 70 10.29 17.03 -16.11
CA ASP A 70 10.86 15.97 -15.31
C ASP A 70 11.54 14.95 -16.21
N SER A 71 12.85 15.10 -16.40
CA SER A 71 13.64 14.20 -17.25
C SER A 71 13.69 12.75 -16.73
N LYS A 72 13.34 12.51 -15.46
CA LYS A 72 13.30 11.16 -14.87
C LYS A 72 11.94 10.48 -15.03
N PHE A 73 10.91 11.20 -15.50
CA PHE A 73 9.56 10.69 -15.71
C PHE A 73 8.86 11.51 -16.83
N ASP A 74 9.50 11.55 -18.01
CA ASP A 74 9.07 12.39 -19.12
C ASP A 74 7.97 11.71 -19.94
N LEU A 75 6.72 12.05 -19.66
CA LEU A 75 5.56 11.43 -20.32
C LEU A 75 5.51 11.68 -21.84
N LEU A 76 6.19 12.71 -22.36
CA LEU A 76 6.19 13.04 -23.79
C LEU A 76 7.27 12.25 -24.54
N ASN A 77 8.49 12.23 -24.01
CA ASN A 77 9.64 11.65 -24.71
C ASN A 77 9.94 10.20 -24.29
N ASP A 78 9.51 9.80 -23.09
CA ASP A 78 9.71 8.46 -22.53
C ASP A 78 8.37 7.81 -22.13
N ARG A 79 7.36 8.00 -23.00
CA ARG A 79 5.99 7.54 -22.77
C ARG A 79 5.91 6.06 -22.39
N ARG A 80 6.69 5.20 -23.06
CA ARG A 80 6.63 3.75 -22.84
C ARG A 80 7.04 3.38 -21.41
N ASN A 81 8.19 3.86 -20.94
CA ASN A 81 8.67 3.53 -19.59
C ASN A 81 7.84 4.21 -18.50
N CYS A 82 7.16 5.33 -18.79
CA CYS A 82 6.24 5.92 -17.81
C CYS A 82 4.91 5.16 -17.71
N LEU A 83 4.52 4.44 -18.75
CA LEU A 83 3.26 3.69 -18.79
C LEU A 83 3.42 2.23 -18.36
N TYR A 84 4.49 1.57 -18.79
CA TYR A 84 4.60 0.12 -18.74
C TYR A 84 5.86 -0.34 -18.01
N SER A 85 5.66 -1.26 -17.07
CA SER A 85 6.71 -2.03 -16.40
C SER A 85 7.13 -3.23 -17.26
N SER A 86 6.19 -3.81 -18.01
CA SER A 86 6.44 -5.00 -18.84
C SER A 86 7.02 -4.67 -20.22
N LEU A 87 7.96 -5.50 -20.69
CA LEU A 87 8.46 -5.43 -22.07
C LEU A 87 7.45 -5.95 -23.11
N ILE A 88 6.34 -6.54 -22.66
CA ILE A 88 5.51 -7.45 -23.45
C ILE A 88 4.14 -6.85 -23.79
N SER A 89 3.65 -5.86 -23.03
CA SER A 89 2.30 -5.32 -23.21
C SER A 89 2.28 -3.82 -23.49
N GLU A 90 2.36 -3.42 -24.76
CA GLU A 90 2.04 -2.03 -25.17
C GLU A 90 0.53 -1.80 -25.38
N THR A 91 -0.31 -2.80 -25.11
CA THR A 91 -1.71 -2.85 -25.54
C THR A 91 -2.73 -2.54 -24.45
N VAL A 92 -2.31 -2.36 -23.19
CA VAL A 92 -3.22 -2.08 -22.05
C VAL A 92 -3.87 -0.70 -22.19
N TYR A 93 -3.09 0.35 -22.44
CA TYR A 93 -3.60 1.72 -22.47
C TYR A 93 -3.91 2.19 -23.90
N LYS A 94 -5.07 1.78 -24.40
CA LYS A 94 -5.61 2.19 -25.71
C LYS A 94 -6.13 3.63 -25.66
N ASN A 95 -6.12 4.34 -26.79
CA ASN A 95 -6.75 5.66 -26.97
C ASN A 95 -6.14 6.84 -26.19
N ILE A 96 -4.92 6.72 -25.66
CA ILE A 96 -4.16 7.90 -25.20
C ILE A 96 -3.83 8.76 -26.43
N ALA A 97 -4.36 9.98 -26.48
CA ALA A 97 -4.15 10.91 -27.58
C ALA A 97 -2.78 11.58 -27.53
N GLY A 98 -2.20 11.73 -26.34
CA GLY A 98 -0.87 12.29 -26.14
C GLY A 98 -0.72 12.87 -24.74
N THR A 99 0.22 13.80 -24.59
CA THR A 99 0.45 14.51 -23.33
C THR A 99 0.36 16.02 -23.52
N LYS A 100 -0.18 16.71 -22.52
CA LYS A 100 -0.27 18.18 -22.48
C LYS A 100 -0.04 18.66 -21.06
N ARG A 101 0.40 19.91 -20.93
CA ARG A 101 0.43 20.57 -19.63
C ARG A 101 -0.97 20.92 -19.18
N ILE A 102 -1.20 20.96 -17.87
CA ILE A 102 -2.49 21.36 -17.29
C ILE A 102 -2.98 22.70 -17.87
N SER A 103 -2.09 23.69 -18.02
CA SER A 103 -2.41 25.00 -18.59
C SER A 103 -2.85 24.98 -20.06
N ASP A 104 -2.55 23.92 -20.80
CA ASP A 104 -2.93 23.76 -22.21
C ASP A 104 -4.25 22.99 -22.37
N LEU A 105 -4.67 22.29 -21.31
CA LEU A 105 -5.91 21.51 -21.26
C LEU A 105 -7.05 22.33 -20.67
N PHE A 106 -6.79 23.08 -19.60
CA PHE A 106 -7.83 23.72 -18.79
C PHE A 106 -7.62 25.22 -18.65
N ARG A 107 -8.72 25.97 -18.55
CA ARG A 107 -8.68 27.43 -18.35
C ARG A 107 -8.58 27.77 -16.87
N ASN A 108 -7.62 28.63 -16.52
CA ASN A 108 -7.36 29.05 -15.13
C ASN A 108 -7.26 27.85 -14.18
N PRO A 109 -6.35 26.89 -14.45
CA PRO A 109 -6.20 25.73 -13.60
C PRO A 109 -5.70 26.16 -12.21
N VAL A 110 -6.12 25.40 -11.21
CA VAL A 110 -5.70 25.53 -9.83
C VAL A 110 -5.30 24.15 -9.30
N PHE A 111 -4.38 24.11 -8.36
CA PHE A 111 -4.01 22.86 -7.73
C PHE A 111 -5.12 22.36 -6.80
N PHE A 112 -5.56 23.20 -5.85
CA PHE A 112 -6.73 22.99 -4.99
C PHE A 112 -7.73 24.10 -5.25
N LEU A 113 -9.01 23.76 -5.41
CA LEU A 113 -10.09 24.74 -5.50
C LEU A 113 -10.57 25.14 -4.11
N ASN A 114 -11.01 24.16 -3.30
CA ASN A 114 -11.58 24.37 -1.98
C ASN A 114 -10.96 23.46 -0.89
N GLY A 115 -9.69 23.08 -1.09
CA GLY A 115 -9.08 21.95 -0.36
C GLY A 115 -9.34 20.63 -1.08
N ALA A 116 -8.69 19.56 -0.64
CA ALA A 116 -8.98 18.23 -1.18
C ALA A 116 -10.26 17.67 -0.55
N SER A 117 -11.16 17.14 -1.37
CA SER A 117 -12.35 16.44 -0.91
C SER A 117 -12.41 15.03 -1.51
N PRO A 118 -13.05 14.06 -0.85
CA PRO A 118 -13.44 12.81 -1.50
C PRO A 118 -14.22 13.13 -2.78
N ASP A 119 -15.08 14.16 -2.75
CA ASP A 119 -15.92 14.59 -3.87
C ASP A 119 -15.16 14.97 -5.12
N ASP A 120 -13.89 15.31 -5.02
CA ASP A 120 -13.12 15.63 -6.21
C ASP A 120 -12.80 14.37 -7.02
N ILE A 121 -12.87 13.19 -6.43
CA ILE A 121 -12.21 12.02 -6.96
C ILE A 121 -13.02 11.32 -8.04
N LYS A 122 -12.40 11.20 -9.22
CA LYS A 122 -12.79 10.31 -10.31
C LYS A 122 -11.61 9.49 -10.79
N GLN A 123 -11.68 8.18 -10.62
CA GLN A 123 -10.71 7.25 -11.19
C GLN A 123 -10.71 7.33 -12.73
N GLY A 124 -9.53 7.13 -13.33
CA GLY A 124 -9.39 7.04 -14.78
C GLY A 124 -9.19 5.62 -15.29
N SER A 125 -8.41 5.49 -16.36
CA SER A 125 -8.23 4.21 -17.08
C SER A 125 -7.11 3.30 -16.56
N VAL A 126 -6.64 3.50 -15.32
CA VAL A 126 -5.68 2.61 -14.64
C VAL A 126 -6.39 1.83 -13.53
N GLY A 127 -6.01 0.57 -13.32
CA GLY A 127 -6.60 -0.31 -12.30
C GLY A 127 -6.09 -0.04 -10.88
N ASP A 128 -5.97 1.23 -10.49
CA ASP A 128 -5.41 1.70 -9.22
C ASP A 128 -6.50 2.12 -8.22
N CYS A 129 -7.71 1.55 -8.33
CA CYS A 129 -8.86 1.87 -7.48
C CYS A 129 -8.52 1.86 -5.99
N TRP A 130 -7.64 0.96 -5.56
CA TRP A 130 -7.13 0.87 -4.19
C TRP A 130 -6.41 2.15 -3.74
N PHE A 131 -5.59 2.76 -4.60
CA PHE A 131 -4.88 3.99 -4.31
C PHE A 131 -5.82 5.19 -4.36
N VAL A 132 -6.70 5.25 -5.36
CA VAL A 132 -7.69 6.33 -5.49
C VAL A 132 -8.69 6.32 -4.33
N ALA A 133 -9.13 5.14 -3.88
CA ALA A 133 -9.92 4.97 -2.65
C ALA A 133 -9.12 5.42 -1.41
N SER A 134 -7.82 5.11 -1.35
CA SER A 134 -6.97 5.60 -0.25
C SER A 134 -6.93 7.13 -0.20
N LEU A 135 -6.83 7.79 -1.37
CA LEU A 135 -6.89 9.26 -1.45
C LEU A 135 -8.24 9.80 -0.98
N ALA A 136 -9.35 9.12 -1.25
CA ALA A 136 -10.67 9.51 -0.75
C ALA A 136 -10.77 9.40 0.78
N VAL A 137 -10.22 8.34 1.38
CA VAL A 137 -10.16 8.22 2.83
C VAL A 137 -9.33 9.35 3.45
N ILE A 138 -8.20 9.71 2.82
CA ILE A 138 -7.29 10.74 3.33
C ILE A 138 -7.84 12.15 3.14
N SER A 139 -8.43 12.48 1.98
CA SER A 139 -9.04 13.79 1.73
C SER A 139 -10.30 14.03 2.57
N ASN A 140 -10.94 12.97 3.07
CA ASN A 140 -12.04 13.07 4.04
C ASN A 140 -11.59 13.67 5.39
N ILE A 141 -10.29 13.61 5.71
CA ILE A 141 -9.73 14.23 6.92
C ILE A 141 -9.20 15.62 6.56
N PRO A 142 -9.79 16.70 7.10
CA PRO A 142 -9.41 18.06 6.74
C PRO A 142 -7.92 18.33 6.92
N GLY A 143 -7.24 18.73 5.85
CA GLY A 143 -5.83 19.12 5.87
C GLY A 143 -4.84 17.96 5.87
N LEU A 144 -5.26 16.69 5.89
CA LEU A 144 -4.34 15.55 5.94
C LEU A 144 -3.67 15.33 4.58
N LEU A 145 -4.44 15.35 3.49
CA LEU A 145 -3.90 15.18 2.14
C LEU A 145 -2.96 16.34 1.74
N GLU A 146 -3.32 17.57 2.11
CA GLU A 146 -2.55 18.77 1.80
C GLU A 146 -1.15 18.73 2.40
N GLN A 147 -0.96 18.04 3.53
CA GLN A 147 0.35 17.83 4.12
C GLN A 147 1.30 17.06 3.19
N LEU A 148 0.80 16.21 2.28
CA LEU A 148 1.64 15.47 1.35
C LEU A 148 2.22 16.37 0.24
N CYS A 149 1.58 17.49 -0.08
CA CYS A 149 2.12 18.49 -0.98
C CYS A 149 3.07 19.43 -0.22
N VAL A 150 4.38 19.26 -0.42
CA VAL A 150 5.40 20.02 0.31
C VAL A 150 5.54 21.44 -0.25
N LYS A 151 5.69 21.54 -1.58
CA LYS A 151 5.92 22.82 -2.26
C LYS A 151 5.50 22.71 -3.72
N LYS A 152 5.00 23.82 -4.28
CA LYS A 152 4.59 23.88 -5.69
C LYS A 152 4.82 25.27 -6.28
N ASN A 153 4.99 25.33 -7.58
CA ASN A 153 4.96 26.56 -8.37
C ASN A 153 4.22 26.30 -9.68
N GLU A 154 2.94 26.66 -9.73
CA GLU A 154 2.04 26.40 -10.86
C GLU A 154 2.46 27.15 -12.14
N LYS A 155 3.15 28.28 -12.00
CA LYS A 155 3.67 29.05 -13.15
C LYS A 155 4.79 28.29 -13.85
N VAL A 156 5.72 27.74 -13.08
CA VAL A 156 6.82 26.89 -13.59
C VAL A 156 6.31 25.48 -13.95
N GLY A 157 5.23 25.03 -13.32
CA GLY A 157 4.65 23.71 -13.50
C GLY A 157 5.45 22.63 -12.76
N VAL A 158 5.87 22.90 -11.51
CA VAL A 158 6.62 21.97 -10.65
C VAL A 158 5.90 21.75 -9.32
N TYR A 159 5.82 20.49 -8.89
CA TYR A 159 5.10 20.05 -7.69
C TYR A 159 5.93 19.02 -6.93
N GLY A 160 6.18 19.27 -5.65
CA GLY A 160 6.91 18.40 -4.74
C GLY A 160 6.00 17.74 -3.73
N PHE A 161 6.14 16.42 -3.60
CA PHE A 161 5.35 15.55 -2.74
C PHE A 161 6.24 14.72 -1.83
N ILE A 162 5.66 14.19 -0.75
CA ILE A 162 6.25 13.14 0.09
C ILE A 162 5.30 11.95 0.20
N PHE A 163 5.87 10.75 0.29
CA PHE A 163 5.16 9.49 0.52
C PHE A 163 5.95 8.66 1.53
N PHE A 164 5.27 7.82 2.28
CA PHE A 164 5.89 6.84 3.16
C PHE A 164 6.12 5.54 2.39
N LYS A 165 7.37 5.11 2.23
CA LYS A 165 7.73 3.86 1.54
C LYS A 165 8.79 3.13 2.32
N ASP A 166 8.62 1.81 2.46
CA ASP A 166 9.59 0.93 3.11
C ASP A 166 10.09 1.48 4.46
N GLY A 167 9.15 1.98 5.26
CA GLY A 167 9.41 2.44 6.61
C GLY A 167 10.01 3.84 6.74
N ASP A 168 10.14 4.61 5.65
CA ASP A 168 10.65 5.99 5.69
C ASP A 168 9.90 6.93 4.73
N TRP A 169 10.05 8.24 4.94
CA TRP A 169 9.47 9.27 4.09
C TRP A 169 10.38 9.60 2.92
N VAL A 170 9.89 9.36 1.71
CA VAL A 170 10.57 9.68 0.46
C VAL A 170 9.93 10.90 -0.20
N SER A 171 10.74 11.74 -0.85
CA SER A 171 10.24 12.87 -1.62
C SER A 171 10.30 12.62 -3.12
N THR A 172 9.33 13.16 -3.84
CA THR A 172 9.32 13.14 -5.31
C THR A 172 8.87 14.49 -5.85
N VAL A 173 9.41 14.87 -7.00
CA VAL A 173 9.07 16.12 -7.68
C VAL A 173 8.66 15.78 -9.11
N VAL A 174 7.53 16.31 -9.56
CA VAL A 174 6.96 16.07 -10.90
C VAL A 174 6.61 17.37 -11.60
N ASP A 175 6.53 17.32 -12.92
CA ASP A 175 6.01 18.42 -13.75
C ASP A 175 4.48 18.34 -13.97
N ASP A 176 3.91 19.40 -14.57
CA ASP A 176 2.47 19.52 -14.88
C ASP A 176 2.00 18.85 -16.18
N GLN A 177 2.80 17.98 -16.79
CA GLN A 177 2.42 17.25 -18.02
C GLN A 177 1.60 16.00 -17.68
N LEU A 178 0.44 15.81 -18.32
CA LEU A 178 -0.48 14.70 -18.08
C LEU A 178 -0.92 14.03 -19.39
N PHE A 179 -1.27 12.75 -19.34
CA PHE A 179 -1.91 12.04 -20.44
C PHE A 179 -3.37 12.46 -20.61
N TYR A 180 -3.80 12.63 -21.85
CA TYR A 180 -5.18 12.98 -22.18
C TYR A 180 -5.73 12.08 -23.29
N LYS A 181 -7.05 11.92 -23.32
CA LYS A 181 -7.82 11.33 -24.41
C LYS A 181 -8.64 12.40 -25.12
N VAL A 182 -9.06 12.05 -26.33
CA VAL A 182 -10.01 12.84 -27.12
C VAL A 182 -11.22 11.96 -27.34
N ASP A 183 -12.38 12.44 -26.90
CA ASP A 183 -13.63 11.77 -27.16
C ASP A 183 -13.91 11.74 -28.68
N PRO A 184 -14.16 10.57 -29.30
CA PRO A 184 -14.30 10.47 -30.75
C PRO A 184 -15.51 11.23 -31.32
N GLN A 185 -16.56 11.45 -30.52
CA GLN A 185 -17.82 12.03 -30.98
C GLN A 185 -17.86 13.55 -30.77
N SER A 186 -17.53 13.99 -29.55
CA SER A 186 -17.56 15.39 -29.12
C SER A 186 -16.24 16.12 -29.39
N HIS A 187 -15.16 15.40 -29.70
CA HIS A 187 -13.80 15.92 -29.80
C HIS A 187 -13.30 16.66 -28.54
N ARG A 188 -13.98 16.47 -27.40
CA ARG A 188 -13.58 17.04 -26.12
C ARG A 188 -12.34 16.32 -25.61
N ARG A 189 -11.42 17.09 -25.03
CA ARG A 189 -10.25 16.56 -24.34
C ARG A 189 -10.59 16.31 -22.89
N SER A 190 -10.18 15.17 -22.35
CA SER A 190 -10.25 14.86 -20.92
C SER A 190 -9.00 14.10 -20.51
N LEU A 191 -8.71 14.08 -19.20
CA LEU A 191 -7.57 13.32 -18.68
C LEU A 191 -7.79 11.82 -18.91
N TYR A 192 -6.69 11.11 -19.12
CA TYR A 192 -6.72 9.68 -19.38
C TYR A 192 -6.81 8.85 -18.09
N PHE A 193 -6.00 9.21 -17.10
CA PHE A 193 -6.01 8.64 -15.76
C PHE A 193 -6.93 9.47 -14.84
N SER A 194 -6.67 9.49 -13.53
CA SER A 194 -7.53 10.18 -12.58
C SER A 194 -7.77 11.65 -12.94
N SER A 195 -8.92 12.17 -12.51
CA SER A 195 -9.30 13.57 -12.74
C SER A 195 -10.18 14.11 -11.61
N CYS A 196 -10.11 15.41 -11.37
CA CYS A 196 -10.99 16.03 -10.39
C CYS A 196 -12.41 16.21 -10.97
N ASN A 197 -13.43 16.25 -10.10
CA ASN A 197 -14.81 16.55 -10.49
C ASN A 197 -14.92 17.91 -11.20
N GLU A 198 -14.20 18.91 -10.70
CA GLU A 198 -13.98 20.18 -11.40
C GLU A 198 -12.74 20.07 -12.31
N GLU A 199 -12.92 20.27 -13.62
CA GLU A 199 -11.86 20.03 -14.62
C GLU A 199 -10.61 20.90 -14.43
N ARG A 200 -10.76 22.06 -13.80
CA ARG A 200 -9.65 23.01 -13.58
C ARG A 200 -8.84 22.68 -12.33
N GLU A 201 -9.32 21.75 -11.49
CA GLU A 201 -8.60 21.27 -10.33
C GLU A 201 -7.69 20.11 -10.70
N SER A 202 -6.51 20.03 -10.08
CA SER A 202 -5.42 19.18 -10.58
C SER A 202 -4.62 18.44 -9.51
N TRP A 203 -5.03 18.51 -8.24
CA TRP A 203 -4.31 17.81 -7.18
C TRP A 203 -4.29 16.30 -7.39
N LEU A 204 -5.43 15.69 -7.76
CA LEU A 204 -5.58 14.26 -7.91
C LEU A 204 -4.68 13.67 -9.03
N PRO A 205 -4.75 14.14 -10.29
CA PRO A 205 -3.89 13.62 -11.35
C PRO A 205 -2.40 13.84 -11.10
N LEU A 206 -2.02 14.91 -10.41
CA LEU A 206 -0.62 15.16 -10.07
C LEU A 206 -0.14 14.28 -8.92
N MET A 207 -1.01 13.96 -7.96
CA MET A 207 -0.71 13.02 -6.87
C MET A 207 -0.55 11.59 -7.42
N GLU A 208 -1.49 11.14 -8.27
CA GLU A 208 -1.43 9.85 -8.97
C GLU A 208 -0.15 9.76 -9.83
N LYS A 209 0.20 10.81 -10.58
CA LYS A 209 1.47 10.85 -11.32
C LYS A 209 2.70 10.73 -10.41
N ALA A 210 2.72 11.47 -9.29
CA ALA A 210 3.82 11.41 -8.34
C ALA A 210 3.95 10.02 -7.72
N TYR A 211 2.81 9.36 -7.45
CA TYR A 211 2.74 7.99 -6.95
C TYR A 211 3.22 6.98 -8.01
N ALA A 212 2.78 7.10 -9.26
CA ALA A 212 3.26 6.30 -10.38
C ALA A 212 4.78 6.43 -10.55
N LYS A 213 5.30 7.66 -10.51
CA LYS A 213 6.74 7.92 -10.60
C LYS A 213 7.53 7.20 -9.50
N ILE A 214 7.07 7.24 -8.25
CA ILE A 214 7.79 6.54 -7.19
C ILE A 214 7.65 5.03 -7.30
N HIS A 215 6.70 4.47 -8.06
CA HIS A 215 6.61 3.04 -8.36
C HIS A 215 7.29 2.65 -9.69
N GLY A 216 7.71 3.65 -10.47
CA GLY A 216 8.44 3.50 -11.72
C GLY A 216 7.60 3.76 -12.97
N ASP A 217 6.29 3.47 -12.92
CA ASP A 217 5.36 3.59 -14.04
C ASP A 217 3.89 3.50 -13.57
N TYR A 218 2.94 3.82 -14.46
CA TYR A 218 1.50 3.72 -14.17
C TYR A 218 1.00 2.27 -14.10
N GLU A 219 1.54 1.34 -14.90
CA GLU A 219 1.13 -0.08 -14.89
C GLU A 219 1.35 -0.72 -13.52
N SER A 220 2.44 -0.36 -12.85
CA SER A 220 2.80 -0.85 -11.51
C SER A 220 1.82 -0.42 -10.40
N LEU A 221 0.88 0.49 -10.69
CA LEU A 221 -0.21 0.85 -9.78
C LEU A 221 -1.43 -0.07 -9.92
N THR A 222 -1.46 -0.94 -10.93
CA THR A 222 -2.59 -1.85 -11.16
C THR A 222 -2.64 -2.92 -10.08
N GLY A 223 -3.75 -2.98 -9.34
CA GLY A 223 -3.98 -3.96 -8.29
C GLY A 223 -3.26 -3.63 -6.98
N GLY A 224 -4.01 -3.66 -5.89
CA GLY A 224 -3.50 -3.37 -4.56
C GLY A 224 -4.59 -3.30 -3.51
N TYR A 225 -4.22 -2.86 -2.31
CA TYR A 225 -5.09 -2.84 -1.15
C TYR A 225 -5.17 -1.44 -0.55
N THR A 226 -6.38 -0.97 -0.27
CA THR A 226 -6.61 0.40 0.21
C THR A 226 -5.83 0.68 1.49
N SER A 227 -5.71 -0.30 2.39
CA SER A 227 -4.91 -0.17 3.61
C SER A 227 -3.43 0.14 3.33
N GLU A 228 -2.85 -0.44 2.29
CA GLU A 228 -1.47 -0.19 1.87
C GLU A 228 -1.27 1.20 1.30
N GLY A 229 -2.24 1.69 0.51
CA GLY A 229 -2.22 3.05 -0.03
C GLY A 229 -2.34 4.08 1.09
N ILE A 230 -3.22 3.84 2.06
CA ILE A 230 -3.34 4.68 3.26
C ILE A 230 -2.02 4.66 4.06
N GLU A 231 -1.38 3.51 4.25
CA GLU A 231 -0.06 3.44 4.90
C GLU A 231 0.97 4.29 4.16
N ASP A 232 1.03 4.21 2.83
CA ASP A 232 1.97 5.01 2.03
C ASP A 232 1.67 6.52 2.08
N LEU A 233 0.42 6.89 2.35
CA LEU A 233 -0.01 8.28 2.48
C LEU A 233 0.10 8.82 3.91
N THR A 234 0.32 7.98 4.93
CA THR A 234 0.25 8.41 6.34
C THR A 234 1.44 8.02 7.20
N GLY A 235 2.15 6.95 6.85
CA GLY A 235 3.10 6.27 7.74
C GLY A 235 2.46 5.38 8.81
N GLY A 236 1.16 5.11 8.69
CA GLY A 236 0.40 4.22 9.56
C GLY A 236 0.77 2.73 9.43
N THR A 237 -0.08 1.85 9.94
CA THR A 237 0.10 0.40 9.80
C THR A 237 -1.09 -0.26 9.15
N ALA A 238 -0.90 -0.78 7.94
CA ALA A 238 -1.91 -1.53 7.21
C ALA A 238 -2.16 -2.89 7.85
N SER A 239 -3.43 -3.27 7.96
CA SER A 239 -3.89 -4.61 8.29
C SER A 239 -5.19 -4.90 7.54
N MET A 240 -5.51 -6.17 7.41
CA MET A 240 -6.70 -6.61 6.69
C MET A 240 -7.41 -7.71 7.48
N MET A 241 -8.72 -7.76 7.34
CA MET A 241 -9.55 -8.80 7.94
C MET A 241 -10.71 -9.16 7.02
N PHE A 242 -11.10 -10.44 7.05
CA PHE A 242 -12.36 -10.84 6.45
C PHE A 242 -13.52 -10.45 7.36
N SER A 243 -14.62 -10.00 6.77
CA SER A 243 -15.84 -9.69 7.53
C SER A 243 -16.43 -10.94 8.20
N SER A 244 -16.23 -12.12 7.62
CA SER A 244 -16.60 -13.41 8.21
C SER A 244 -15.81 -13.77 9.47
N ASP A 245 -14.61 -13.23 9.64
CA ASP A 245 -13.74 -13.52 10.78
C ASP A 245 -14.04 -12.61 12.00
N ILE A 246 -15.03 -11.72 11.88
CA ILE A 246 -15.50 -10.89 12.99
C ILE A 246 -16.29 -11.78 13.97
N LEU A 247 -15.65 -12.08 15.10
CA LEU A 247 -16.26 -12.88 16.17
C LEU A 247 -17.45 -12.17 16.82
N ASP A 248 -17.27 -10.91 17.19
CA ASP A 248 -18.29 -10.08 17.85
C ASP A 248 -18.50 -8.80 17.04
N ARG A 249 -19.63 -8.76 16.33
CA ARG A 249 -19.99 -7.67 15.43
C ARG A 249 -20.39 -6.40 16.18
N ASP A 250 -20.84 -6.52 17.43
CA ASP A 250 -21.19 -5.36 18.27
C ASP A 250 -19.93 -4.73 18.85
N ARG A 251 -19.03 -5.55 19.40
CA ARG A 251 -17.72 -5.09 19.86
C ARG A 251 -16.90 -4.48 18.73
N PHE A 252 -16.92 -5.08 17.53
CA PHE A 252 -16.24 -4.50 16.35
C PHE A 252 -16.82 -3.11 15.98
N TRP A 253 -18.12 -2.93 16.11
CA TRP A 253 -18.73 -1.61 15.90
C TRP A 253 -18.21 -0.59 16.92
N GLU A 254 -18.23 -0.94 18.20
CA GLU A 254 -17.86 -0.06 19.31
C GLU A 254 -16.36 0.27 19.36
N GLU A 255 -15.51 -0.73 19.17
CA GLU A 255 -14.05 -0.59 19.34
C GLU A 255 -13.34 -0.17 18.04
N GLU A 256 -13.87 -0.49 16.86
CA GLU A 256 -13.18 -0.24 15.58
C GLU A 256 -13.96 0.73 14.70
N MET A 257 -15.22 0.42 14.34
CA MET A 257 -15.97 1.23 13.37
C MET A 257 -16.20 2.65 13.88
N LEU A 258 -16.65 2.83 15.13
CA LEU A 258 -16.87 4.16 15.73
C LEU A 258 -15.62 5.04 15.80
N HIS A 259 -14.43 4.46 15.62
CA HIS A 259 -13.16 5.18 15.63
C HIS A 259 -12.60 5.45 14.22
N VAL A 260 -13.36 5.13 13.16
CA VAL A 260 -13.01 5.52 11.78
C VAL A 260 -12.76 7.03 11.68
N ASN A 261 -11.72 7.41 10.93
CA ASN A 261 -11.18 8.78 10.79
C ASN A 261 -10.55 9.40 12.05
N THR A 262 -10.45 8.65 13.16
CA THR A 262 -9.79 9.14 14.39
C THR A 262 -8.49 8.39 14.67
N ASN A 263 -8.56 7.07 14.84
CA ASN A 263 -7.42 6.22 15.15
C ASN A 263 -7.11 5.25 13.99
N THR A 264 -8.10 4.98 13.15
CA THR A 264 -8.05 4.01 12.07
C THR A 264 -8.76 4.57 10.85
N LEU A 265 -8.14 4.37 9.70
CA LEU A 265 -8.68 4.69 8.39
C LEU A 265 -9.04 3.40 7.69
N MET A 266 -10.19 3.37 7.01
CA MET A 266 -10.74 2.13 6.48
C MET A 266 -11.15 2.21 5.02
N GLY A 267 -10.88 1.13 4.31
CA GLY A 267 -11.50 0.81 3.04
C GLY A 267 -12.21 -0.54 3.12
N CYS A 268 -12.90 -0.92 2.05
CA CYS A 268 -13.52 -2.22 1.94
C CYS A 268 -13.53 -2.69 0.49
N SER A 269 -13.62 -4.00 0.30
CA SER A 269 -13.68 -4.61 -1.03
C SER A 269 -14.44 -5.93 -1.03
N ILE A 270 -14.87 -6.32 -2.24
CA ILE A 270 -15.59 -7.57 -2.49
C ILE A 270 -14.75 -8.44 -3.42
N ASN A 271 -14.57 -9.71 -3.08
CA ASN A 271 -13.90 -10.69 -3.94
C ASN A 271 -14.81 -11.15 -5.09
N TYR A 272 -14.22 -11.54 -6.23
CA TYR A 272 -14.94 -11.96 -7.46
C TYR A 272 -15.83 -13.21 -7.32
N GLN A 273 -15.73 -13.96 -6.21
CA GLN A 273 -16.35 -15.28 -6.05
C GLN A 273 -17.70 -15.27 -5.34
N GLU A 274 -18.20 -14.10 -4.95
CA GLU A 274 -19.48 -13.97 -4.24
C GLU A 274 -20.68 -13.89 -5.20
N GLU A 275 -21.87 -14.24 -4.71
CA GLU A 275 -23.12 -14.14 -5.47
C GLU A 275 -23.43 -12.69 -5.87
N ASP A 276 -23.18 -12.37 -7.14
CA ASP A 276 -23.65 -11.21 -7.91
C ASP A 276 -23.91 -9.92 -7.09
N PRO A 277 -22.86 -9.33 -6.47
CA PRO A 277 -22.96 -8.07 -5.72
C PRO A 277 -23.41 -6.90 -6.62
N GLU A 278 -23.31 -7.03 -7.94
CA GLU A 278 -23.78 -6.06 -8.91
C GLU A 278 -25.31 -5.92 -8.87
N LYS A 279 -26.05 -6.97 -8.47
CA LYS A 279 -27.49 -6.86 -8.14
C LYS A 279 -27.78 -5.84 -7.06
N HIS A 280 -26.82 -5.58 -6.19
CA HIS A 280 -26.92 -4.63 -5.10
C HIS A 280 -26.33 -3.25 -5.43
N GLY A 281 -25.87 -3.05 -6.68
CA GLY A 281 -25.20 -1.82 -7.09
C GLY A 281 -23.77 -1.70 -6.57
N ILE A 282 -23.13 -2.82 -6.20
CA ILE A 282 -21.74 -2.84 -5.72
C ILE A 282 -20.86 -3.66 -6.68
N GLN A 283 -19.71 -3.10 -7.04
CA GLN A 283 -18.78 -3.70 -7.98
C GLN A 283 -17.82 -4.68 -7.28
N ALA A 284 -17.78 -5.94 -7.75
CA ALA A 284 -16.77 -6.90 -7.32
C ALA A 284 -15.37 -6.58 -7.88
N GLY A 285 -14.33 -6.96 -7.14
CA GLY A 285 -12.94 -6.69 -7.53
C GLY A 285 -12.56 -5.21 -7.49
N HIS A 286 -13.29 -4.43 -6.71
CA HIS A 286 -13.14 -2.98 -6.63
C HIS A 286 -12.97 -2.51 -5.19
N ALA A 287 -12.20 -1.44 -5.01
CA ALA A 287 -11.90 -0.85 -3.71
C ALA A 287 -12.85 0.31 -3.41
N TYR A 288 -13.43 0.29 -2.22
CA TYR A 288 -14.31 1.34 -1.70
C TYR A 288 -13.69 1.98 -0.46
N SER A 289 -14.12 3.21 -0.17
CA SER A 289 -13.64 4.00 0.97
C SER A 289 -14.72 4.06 2.04
N VAL A 290 -14.36 3.83 3.31
CA VAL A 290 -15.29 4.08 4.43
C VAL A 290 -15.08 5.52 4.90
N LEU A 291 -16.05 6.39 4.59
CA LEU A 291 -15.94 7.83 4.87
C LEU A 291 -16.46 8.21 6.25
N LYS A 292 -17.50 7.54 6.75
CA LYS A 292 -18.11 7.88 8.04
C LYS A 292 -18.92 6.72 8.58
N VAL A 293 -19.07 6.66 9.89
CA VAL A 293 -20.02 5.76 10.55
C VAL A 293 -20.86 6.55 11.54
N VAL A 294 -22.12 6.17 11.71
CA VAL A 294 -23.05 6.82 12.64
C VAL A 294 -24.05 5.83 13.21
N GLU A 295 -24.58 6.15 14.39
CA GLU A 295 -25.82 5.57 14.86
C GLU A 295 -26.92 6.63 14.78
N TYR A 296 -27.95 6.37 13.96
CA TYR A 296 -29.07 7.28 13.75
C TYR A 296 -30.38 6.56 14.10
N LYS A 297 -31.07 7.07 15.14
CA LYS A 297 -32.33 6.51 15.65
C LYS A 297 -32.28 4.99 15.92
N GLY A 298 -31.14 4.51 16.41
CA GLY A 298 -30.90 3.09 16.71
C GLY A 298 -30.49 2.23 15.52
N GLU A 299 -30.39 2.79 14.31
CA GLU A 299 -29.78 2.12 13.15
C GLU A 299 -28.30 2.50 13.02
N ARG A 300 -27.43 1.49 12.88
CA ARG A 300 -25.99 1.66 12.62
C ARG A 300 -25.75 1.76 11.12
N LEU A 301 -25.20 2.88 10.66
CA LEU A 301 -25.02 3.20 9.25
C LEU A 301 -23.56 3.48 8.92
N VAL A 302 -23.14 3.05 7.74
CA VAL A 302 -21.81 3.24 7.18
C VAL A 302 -21.94 4.06 5.91
N HIS A 303 -21.18 5.14 5.80
CA HIS A 303 -21.07 5.99 4.61
C HIS A 303 -19.85 5.54 3.80
N ILE A 304 -20.09 5.15 2.55
CA ILE A 304 -19.09 4.53 1.70
C ILE A 304 -18.96 5.32 0.41
N ARG A 305 -17.76 5.32 -0.18
CA ARG A 305 -17.50 5.92 -1.48
C ARG A 305 -16.89 4.95 -2.48
N ASN A 306 -17.50 4.91 -3.66
CA ASN A 306 -16.96 4.37 -4.89
C ASN A 306 -16.02 5.40 -5.57
N PRO A 307 -14.72 5.12 -5.75
CA PRO A 307 -13.77 6.04 -6.38
C PRO A 307 -14.04 6.31 -7.88
N TRP A 308 -14.93 5.56 -8.54
CA TRP A 308 -15.42 5.91 -9.88
C TRP A 308 -16.27 7.18 -9.89
N GLY A 309 -16.86 7.54 -8.74
CA GLY A 309 -17.78 8.67 -8.64
C GLY A 309 -19.16 8.40 -9.27
N GLU A 310 -19.51 7.12 -9.41
CA GLU A 310 -20.79 6.60 -9.89
C GLU A 310 -20.96 5.15 -9.42
N ILE A 311 -22.14 4.56 -9.64
CA ILE A 311 -22.50 3.18 -9.27
C ILE A 311 -22.54 3.02 -7.74
N GLU A 312 -23.76 2.98 -7.22
CA GLU A 312 -24.06 3.08 -5.80
C GLU A 312 -24.99 1.96 -5.33
N TRP A 313 -24.95 1.72 -4.02
CA TRP A 313 -25.85 0.82 -3.31
C TRP A 313 -27.32 1.10 -3.62
N ASN A 314 -28.09 0.04 -3.90
CA ASN A 314 -29.52 0.15 -4.25
C ASN A 314 -30.49 -0.42 -3.20
N GLY A 315 -30.00 -0.76 -2.00
CA GLY A 315 -30.80 -1.29 -0.91
C GLY A 315 -31.25 -0.24 0.11
N GLY A 316 -31.49 -0.64 1.36
CA GLY A 316 -31.95 0.29 2.40
C GLY A 316 -30.95 1.42 2.64
N TRP A 317 -31.42 2.68 2.79
CA TRP A 317 -30.56 3.88 2.89
C TRP A 317 -29.75 4.26 1.65
N SER A 318 -29.97 3.61 0.49
CA SER A 318 -29.54 4.14 -0.80
C SER A 318 -30.08 5.57 -1.03
N ASP A 319 -29.49 6.34 -1.92
CA ASP A 319 -29.91 7.70 -2.27
C ASP A 319 -31.42 7.84 -2.51
N GLY A 320 -31.99 6.94 -3.32
CA GLY A 320 -33.43 6.89 -3.60
C GLY A 320 -34.31 6.20 -2.55
N SER A 321 -33.79 5.89 -1.36
CA SER A 321 -34.51 5.13 -0.34
C SER A 321 -35.65 5.94 0.30
N GLU A 322 -36.82 5.32 0.45
CA GLU A 322 -37.97 5.91 1.16
C GLU A 322 -37.69 6.18 2.65
N LYS A 323 -36.57 5.66 3.20
CA LYS A 323 -36.13 5.93 4.57
C LYS A 323 -35.65 7.37 4.77
N TRP A 324 -35.28 8.09 3.72
CA TRP A 324 -34.84 9.47 3.80
C TRP A 324 -35.99 10.42 4.16
N THR A 325 -35.95 10.95 5.38
CA THR A 325 -36.78 12.08 5.79
C THR A 325 -35.96 13.37 5.71
N PRO A 326 -36.58 14.57 5.62
CA PRO A 326 -35.84 15.83 5.65
C PRO A 326 -34.90 15.96 6.86
N GLU A 327 -35.33 15.45 8.02
CA GLU A 327 -34.52 15.38 9.24
C GLU A 327 -33.31 14.45 9.06
N ALA A 328 -33.50 13.28 8.44
CA ALA A 328 -32.40 12.33 8.21
C ALA A 328 -31.40 12.86 7.17
N MET A 329 -31.88 13.49 6.10
CA MET A 329 -31.03 14.11 5.08
C MET A 329 -30.16 15.22 5.68
N GLU A 330 -30.75 16.08 6.50
CA GLU A 330 -30.01 17.14 7.20
C GLU A 330 -29.01 16.56 8.22
N ALA A 331 -29.43 15.58 9.03
CA ALA A 331 -28.59 14.99 10.07
C ALA A 331 -27.39 14.21 9.50
N LEU A 332 -27.60 13.49 8.40
CA LEU A 332 -26.57 12.66 7.76
C LEU A 332 -25.83 13.37 6.63
N GLN A 333 -26.26 14.59 6.27
CA GLN A 333 -25.70 15.38 5.17
C GLN A 333 -25.78 14.62 3.83
N GLN A 334 -26.92 13.97 3.59
CA GLN A 334 -27.17 13.23 2.36
C GLN A 334 -27.65 14.17 1.25
N GLU A 335 -27.06 14.02 0.07
CA GLU A 335 -27.56 14.58 -1.18
C GLU A 335 -28.06 13.43 -2.07
N ASP A 336 -29.17 13.62 -2.81
CA ASP A 336 -29.66 12.63 -3.78
C ASP A 336 -28.93 12.85 -5.11
N LYS A 337 -27.79 12.17 -5.27
CA LYS A 337 -26.90 12.40 -6.40
C LYS A 337 -25.97 11.20 -6.61
N ASN A 338 -26.02 10.65 -7.82
CA ASN A 338 -25.07 9.62 -8.27
C ASN A 338 -23.64 10.20 -8.38
N ASP A 339 -22.91 10.20 -7.27
CA ASP A 339 -21.52 10.66 -7.15
C ASP A 339 -20.59 9.63 -6.49
N GLY A 340 -21.08 8.39 -6.39
CA GLY A 340 -20.38 7.24 -5.84
C GLY A 340 -20.49 7.14 -4.32
N GLN A 341 -21.16 8.08 -3.62
CA GLN A 341 -21.32 8.03 -2.17
C GLN A 341 -22.69 7.52 -1.78
N PHE A 342 -22.74 6.66 -0.77
CA PHE A 342 -24.00 6.12 -0.30
C PHE A 342 -23.91 5.70 1.16
N TRP A 343 -25.07 5.73 1.84
CA TRP A 343 -25.21 5.11 3.15
C TRP A 343 -25.74 3.69 3.01
N MET A 344 -25.29 2.82 3.90
CA MET A 344 -25.85 1.47 4.03
C MET A 344 -25.91 1.02 5.49
N PRO A 345 -26.82 0.10 5.84
CA PRO A 345 -26.81 -0.54 7.15
C PRO A 345 -25.51 -1.29 7.41
N TYR A 346 -24.97 -1.19 8.62
CA TYR A 346 -23.79 -1.93 9.05
C TYR A 346 -23.93 -3.45 8.89
N LYS A 347 -25.15 -3.98 9.08
CA LYS A 347 -25.44 -5.40 8.84
C LYS A 347 -25.20 -5.79 7.38
N ASP A 348 -25.65 -4.96 6.45
CA ASP A 348 -25.50 -5.21 5.01
C ASP A 348 -24.04 -5.01 4.59
N PHE A 349 -23.35 -4.03 5.18
CA PHE A 349 -21.92 -3.82 4.99
C PHE A 349 -21.12 -5.10 5.29
N LEU A 350 -21.36 -5.73 6.44
CA LEU A 350 -20.68 -6.97 6.83
C LEU A 350 -21.05 -8.19 5.98
N ASN A 351 -22.24 -8.20 5.37
CA ASN A 351 -22.69 -9.33 4.55
C ASN A 351 -22.18 -9.23 3.10
N ILE A 352 -21.99 -8.00 2.60
CA ILE A 352 -21.64 -7.73 1.20
C ILE A 352 -20.13 -7.55 1.04
N PHE A 353 -19.50 -6.74 1.91
CA PHE A 353 -18.07 -6.54 1.85
C PHE A 353 -17.35 -7.69 2.54
N THR A 354 -16.64 -8.48 1.74
CA THR A 354 -15.87 -9.64 2.21
C THR A 354 -14.61 -9.25 2.97
N THR A 355 -14.02 -8.10 2.62
CA THR A 355 -12.70 -7.68 3.11
C THR A 355 -12.78 -6.25 3.65
N ILE A 356 -12.25 -6.05 4.85
CA ILE A 356 -12.10 -4.74 5.48
C ILE A 356 -10.61 -4.41 5.55
N ASP A 357 -10.25 -3.35 4.85
CA ASP A 357 -8.92 -2.74 4.85
C ASP A 357 -8.83 -1.75 6.01
N ARG A 358 -7.85 -1.91 6.89
CA ARG A 358 -7.65 -1.03 8.05
C ARG A 358 -6.24 -0.48 8.06
N CYS A 359 -6.09 0.80 8.36
CA CYS A 359 -4.79 1.40 8.60
C CYS A 359 -4.83 2.20 9.91
N ARG A 360 -4.10 1.72 10.93
CA ARG A 360 -3.92 2.45 12.19
C ARG A 360 -3.03 3.65 11.93
N ILE A 361 -3.51 4.83 12.28
CA ILE A 361 -2.78 6.10 12.13
C ILE A 361 -2.27 6.61 13.48
N PHE A 362 -1.15 7.33 13.47
CA PHE A 362 -0.50 7.78 14.70
C PHE A 362 -0.42 9.30 14.76
N ASP A 363 -0.90 9.87 15.85
CA ASP A 363 -0.76 11.31 16.12
C ASP A 363 0.68 11.66 16.57
N ALA A 364 0.94 12.96 16.77
CA ALA A 364 2.24 13.48 17.18
C ALA A 364 2.72 13.04 18.58
N SER A 365 1.90 12.35 19.36
CA SER A 365 2.30 11.78 20.65
C SER A 365 3.01 10.43 20.51
N TRP A 366 2.94 9.79 19.34
CA TRP A 366 3.67 8.57 19.03
C TRP A 366 5.06 8.88 18.49
N SER A 367 6.00 7.98 18.74
CA SER A 367 7.29 7.92 18.09
C SER A 367 7.42 6.59 17.34
N VAL A 368 8.33 6.55 16.36
CA VAL A 368 8.67 5.33 15.64
C VAL A 368 10.18 5.17 15.57
N ALA A 369 10.64 3.96 15.84
CA ALA A 369 12.01 3.54 15.60
C ALA A 369 12.02 2.37 14.61
N SER A 370 13.01 2.32 13.74
CA SER A 370 13.09 1.29 12.70
C SER A 370 14.51 0.75 12.52
N SER A 371 14.59 -0.47 12.03
CA SER A 371 15.86 -1.10 11.65
C SER A 371 15.62 -2.10 10.51
N TRP A 372 16.60 -2.22 9.62
CA TRP A 372 16.56 -3.13 8.48
C TRP A 372 17.72 -4.13 8.57
N ILE A 373 17.47 -5.39 8.23
CA ILE A 373 18.49 -6.45 8.17
C ILE A 373 18.40 -7.22 6.86
N ASN A 374 19.54 -7.76 6.43
CA ASN A 374 19.59 -8.87 5.50
C ASN A 374 19.22 -10.15 6.28
N TYR A 375 18.09 -10.75 5.94
CA TYR A 375 17.55 -11.96 6.54
C TYR A 375 17.78 -13.16 5.62
N ASN A 376 18.39 -14.22 6.13
CA ASN A 376 18.54 -15.47 5.37
C ASN A 376 17.28 -16.31 5.57
N VAL A 377 16.58 -16.68 4.49
CA VAL A 377 15.32 -17.44 4.59
C VAL A 377 15.59 -18.94 4.79
N GLU A 378 16.53 -19.50 4.00
CA GLU A 378 16.88 -20.93 4.02
C GLU A 378 18.37 -21.17 3.72
N PRO A 379 18.97 -22.29 4.17
CA PRO A 379 18.40 -23.35 5.01
C PRO A 379 18.42 -23.05 6.52
N ARG A 380 18.91 -21.86 6.92
CA ARG A 380 18.90 -21.40 8.31
C ARG A 380 18.28 -20.00 8.40
N SER A 381 16.97 -19.97 8.64
CA SER A 381 16.24 -18.76 9.04
C SER A 381 16.97 -18.09 10.19
N SER A 382 17.62 -16.96 9.90
CA SER A 382 18.56 -16.34 10.85
C SER A 382 18.49 -14.83 10.77
N GLY A 383 18.08 -14.27 11.90
CA GLY A 383 17.97 -12.84 12.11
C GLY A 383 17.03 -12.56 13.27
N LYS A 384 17.25 -11.46 13.97
CA LYS A 384 16.36 -10.99 15.03
C LYS A 384 16.45 -9.48 15.13
N PHE A 385 15.47 -8.91 15.78
CA PHE A 385 15.49 -7.52 16.20
C PHE A 385 15.39 -7.46 17.71
N GLN A 386 15.97 -6.44 18.31
CA GLN A 386 15.73 -6.10 19.70
C GLN A 386 15.34 -4.65 19.81
N PHE A 387 14.41 -4.37 20.71
CA PHE A 387 14.05 -3.00 21.04
C PHE A 387 13.92 -2.80 22.54
N GLU A 388 14.20 -1.58 22.98
CA GLU A 388 14.16 -1.18 24.38
C GLU A 388 13.08 -0.11 24.57
N LEU A 389 12.23 -0.32 25.57
CA LEU A 389 11.27 0.67 26.06
C LEU A 389 11.76 1.19 27.42
N THR A 390 11.87 2.49 27.54
CA THR A 390 12.20 3.21 28.77
C THR A 390 10.98 3.47 29.66
N GLN A 391 9.77 3.38 29.10
CA GLN A 391 8.51 3.55 29.82
C GLN A 391 7.43 2.56 29.33
N PRO A 392 6.48 2.15 30.21
CA PRO A 392 5.36 1.32 29.82
C PRO A 392 4.41 2.06 28.88
N GLY A 393 3.78 1.35 27.95
CA GLY A 393 2.82 1.96 27.02
C GLY A 393 2.28 1.01 25.95
N GLU A 394 1.32 1.52 25.18
CA GLU A 394 0.87 0.88 23.95
C GLU A 394 2.01 0.89 22.93
N THR A 395 2.23 -0.26 22.30
CA THR A 395 3.30 -0.50 21.35
C THR A 395 2.77 -1.27 20.16
N VAL A 396 3.01 -0.75 18.96
CA VAL A 396 2.70 -1.43 17.70
C VAL A 396 3.99 -1.87 17.05
N ILE A 397 4.10 -3.17 16.76
CA ILE A 397 5.28 -3.78 16.16
C ILE A 397 4.92 -4.20 14.74
N VAL A 398 5.71 -3.79 13.76
CA VAL A 398 5.47 -4.07 12.34
C VAL A 398 6.72 -4.67 11.73
N LEU A 399 6.60 -5.87 11.17
CA LEU A 399 7.61 -6.47 10.32
C LEU A 399 7.18 -6.30 8.86
N SER A 400 8.05 -5.71 8.04
CA SER A 400 7.79 -5.46 6.62
C SER A 400 8.92 -5.97 5.73
N GLN A 401 8.56 -6.36 4.51
CA GLN A 401 9.49 -6.52 3.40
C GLN A 401 9.34 -5.34 2.43
N PRO A 402 10.34 -5.06 1.57
CA PRO A 402 10.23 -3.99 0.58
C PRO A 402 9.03 -4.20 -0.33
N ASP A 403 8.41 -3.10 -0.75
CA ASP A 403 7.36 -3.15 -1.75
C ASP A 403 7.88 -3.76 -3.05
N ILE A 404 7.18 -4.77 -3.56
CA ILE A 404 7.59 -5.51 -4.75
C ILE A 404 7.01 -4.97 -6.05
N ARG A 405 6.06 -4.01 -6.01
CA ARG A 405 5.41 -3.42 -7.19
C ARG A 405 6.44 -2.83 -8.16
N TYR A 406 7.51 -2.25 -7.61
CA TYR A 406 8.68 -1.74 -8.33
C TYR A 406 9.29 -2.73 -9.35
N TYR A 407 9.22 -4.02 -9.05
CA TYR A 407 9.90 -5.05 -9.81
C TYR A 407 9.05 -5.59 -10.98
N GLY A 408 7.73 -5.38 -10.98
CA GLY A 408 6.84 -5.78 -12.07
C GLY A 408 7.11 -7.20 -12.60
N ALA A 409 7.51 -7.29 -13.88
CA ALA A 409 7.86 -8.53 -14.57
C ALA A 409 9.16 -9.21 -14.08
N PHE A 410 9.95 -8.54 -13.23
CA PHE A 410 11.13 -9.09 -12.55
C PHE A 410 10.82 -9.55 -11.12
N SER A 411 9.52 -9.68 -10.78
CA SER A 411 9.11 -10.24 -9.50
C SER A 411 9.63 -11.68 -9.34
N SER A 412 9.91 -12.05 -8.09
CA SER A 412 10.40 -13.37 -7.73
C SER A 412 9.36 -14.45 -8.08
N GLU A 413 9.82 -15.63 -8.54
CA GLU A 413 9.01 -16.86 -8.69
C GLU A 413 8.48 -17.40 -7.35
N PHE A 414 8.71 -16.65 -6.28
CA PHE A 414 8.34 -16.99 -4.93
C PHE A 414 7.77 -15.79 -4.23
N ILE A 415 6.82 -16.08 -3.37
CA ILE A 415 6.17 -15.17 -2.47
C ILE A 415 6.67 -15.45 -1.05
N ASN A 416 6.94 -14.38 -0.30
CA ASN A 416 7.29 -14.48 1.11
C ASN A 416 6.07 -14.12 1.97
N ILE A 417 5.69 -15.03 2.87
CA ILE A 417 4.69 -14.81 3.91
C ILE A 417 5.44 -14.50 5.22
N LEU A 418 5.15 -13.34 5.78
CA LEU A 418 5.80 -12.84 6.98
C LEU A 418 5.03 -13.24 8.24
N SER A 419 5.76 -13.66 9.26
CA SER A 419 5.27 -13.76 10.64
C SER A 419 6.41 -13.44 11.61
N PHE A 420 6.08 -13.17 12.87
CA PHE A 420 7.10 -12.99 13.90
C PHE A 420 6.59 -13.33 15.30
N HIS A 421 7.54 -13.60 16.18
CA HIS A 421 7.31 -13.80 17.60
C HIS A 421 7.95 -12.68 18.41
N VAL A 422 7.27 -12.24 19.48
CA VAL A 422 7.77 -11.26 20.43
C VAL A 422 8.05 -11.94 21.76
N TYR A 423 9.26 -11.78 22.28
CA TYR A 423 9.70 -12.31 23.56
C TYR A 423 10.09 -11.17 24.50
N ASP A 424 9.84 -11.34 25.80
CA ASP A 424 10.40 -10.47 26.84
C ASP A 424 11.88 -10.76 27.12
N GLU A 425 12.44 -10.05 28.10
CA GLU A 425 13.85 -10.17 28.51
C GLU A 425 14.21 -11.56 29.08
N ASP A 426 13.23 -12.24 29.69
CA ASP A 426 13.37 -13.59 30.23
C ASP A 426 13.23 -14.68 29.15
N GLY A 427 12.92 -14.29 27.91
CA GLY A 427 12.70 -15.21 26.79
C GLY A 427 11.32 -15.85 26.79
N LYS A 428 10.36 -15.33 27.55
CA LYS A 428 8.97 -15.76 27.52
C LYS A 428 8.27 -15.14 26.31
N LEU A 429 7.54 -15.99 25.58
CA LEU A 429 6.76 -15.58 24.43
C LEU A 429 5.55 -14.74 24.85
N LEU A 430 5.44 -13.53 24.30
CA LEU A 430 4.33 -12.61 24.54
C LEU A 430 3.28 -12.64 23.44
N ARG A 431 3.72 -12.74 22.18
CA ARG A 431 2.82 -12.67 21.01
C ARG A 431 3.38 -13.41 19.80
N ARG A 432 2.48 -14.02 19.04
CA ARG A 432 2.71 -14.45 17.67
C ARG A 432 1.91 -13.55 16.73
N ALA A 433 2.57 -12.95 15.77
CA ALA A 433 1.96 -12.14 14.72
C ALA A 433 2.08 -12.91 13.41
N LYS A 434 0.95 -13.09 12.73
CA LYS A 434 0.87 -13.78 11.44
C LYS A 434 -0.09 -13.04 10.53
N ILE A 435 0.18 -13.10 9.23
CA ILE A 435 -0.77 -12.62 8.23
C ILE A 435 -1.99 -13.56 8.27
N THR A 436 -3.16 -12.99 8.52
CA THR A 436 -4.44 -13.71 8.52
C THR A 436 -5.11 -13.69 7.16
N VAL A 437 -5.00 -12.57 6.44
CA VAL A 437 -5.52 -12.46 5.06
C VAL A 437 -4.36 -12.63 4.09
N PRO A 438 -4.29 -13.76 3.36
CA PRO A 438 -3.09 -14.18 2.66
C PRO A 438 -2.69 -13.24 1.52
N TYR A 439 -3.53 -12.30 1.11
CA TYR A 439 -3.26 -11.45 -0.05
C TYR A 439 -2.39 -10.21 0.25
N SER A 440 -2.48 -9.61 1.44
CA SER A 440 -1.59 -8.52 1.85
C SER A 440 -0.33 -9.10 2.49
N LYS A 441 0.74 -9.11 1.70
CA LYS A 441 2.01 -9.79 2.07
C LYS A 441 3.13 -8.81 2.44
N ARG A 442 2.89 -7.50 2.28
CA ARG A 442 3.91 -6.46 2.46
C ARG A 442 4.38 -6.31 3.90
N SER A 443 3.45 -6.42 4.85
CA SER A 443 3.77 -6.33 6.27
C SER A 443 2.84 -7.17 7.14
N VAL A 444 3.31 -7.45 8.35
CA VAL A 444 2.55 -8.08 9.43
C VAL A 444 2.78 -7.25 10.69
N ASN A 445 1.74 -7.08 11.51
CA ASN A 445 1.85 -6.29 12.73
C ASN A 445 1.11 -6.94 13.91
N CYS A 446 1.42 -6.45 15.10
CA CYS A 446 0.62 -6.70 16.30
C CYS A 446 0.69 -5.52 17.26
N GLU A 447 -0.36 -5.37 18.06
CA GLU A 447 -0.46 -4.36 19.12
C GLU A 447 -0.35 -5.00 20.50
N LEU A 448 0.41 -4.38 21.39
CA LEU A 448 0.68 -4.87 22.74
C LEU A 448 0.72 -3.71 23.74
N LYS A 449 0.35 -4.00 24.98
CA LYS A 449 0.65 -3.14 26.14
C LYS A 449 1.88 -3.71 26.82
N LEU A 450 3.00 -3.02 26.71
CA LEU A 450 4.30 -3.47 27.20
C LEU A 450 4.74 -2.62 28.39
N THR A 451 5.56 -3.21 29.26
CA THR A 451 6.25 -2.50 30.33
C THR A 451 7.56 -1.90 29.82
N ALA A 452 8.23 -1.09 30.63
CA ALA A 452 9.63 -0.78 30.35
C ALA A 452 10.45 -2.06 30.39
N GLY A 453 11.40 -2.22 29.48
CA GLY A 453 12.20 -3.43 29.34
C GLY A 453 12.76 -3.62 27.92
N THR A 454 13.52 -4.70 27.76
CA THR A 454 14.06 -5.11 26.45
C THR A 454 13.25 -6.27 25.89
N TYR A 455 12.91 -6.18 24.61
CA TYR A 455 12.12 -7.18 23.90
C TYR A 455 12.87 -7.69 22.69
N THR A 456 12.71 -8.98 22.38
CA THR A 456 13.29 -9.61 21.19
C THR A 456 12.18 -9.98 20.21
N VAL A 457 12.32 -9.56 18.96
CA VAL A 457 11.43 -9.92 17.86
C VAL A 457 12.14 -10.89 16.94
N VAL A 458 11.55 -12.05 16.72
CA VAL A 458 12.11 -13.13 15.89
C VAL A 458 11.23 -13.28 14.65
N PRO A 459 11.70 -12.84 13.47
CA PRO A 459 11.01 -13.04 12.20
C PRO A 459 10.97 -14.52 11.81
N HIS A 460 9.91 -14.90 11.13
CA HIS A 460 9.75 -16.16 10.42
C HIS A 460 9.22 -15.85 9.02
N VAL A 461 9.88 -16.39 8.00
CA VAL A 461 9.52 -16.16 6.60
C VAL A 461 9.24 -17.52 5.96
N GLN A 462 7.99 -17.73 5.59
CA GLN A 462 7.60 -18.88 4.77
C GLN A 462 7.68 -18.46 3.31
N ARG A 463 8.40 -19.23 2.50
CA ARG A 463 8.56 -18.96 1.07
C ARG A 463 7.77 -19.99 0.29
N GLU A 464 6.85 -19.51 -0.53
CA GLU A 464 6.00 -20.33 -1.37
C GLU A 464 6.26 -20.02 -2.84
N PRO A 465 6.32 -21.02 -3.73
CA PRO A 465 6.30 -20.75 -5.16
C PRO A 465 5.08 -19.88 -5.51
N THR A 466 5.25 -18.92 -6.40
CA THR A 466 4.09 -18.28 -7.03
C THR A 466 3.33 -19.36 -7.80
N ASP A 467 2.11 -19.67 -7.38
CA ASP A 467 1.21 -20.54 -8.14
C ASP A 467 0.99 -19.94 -9.54
N ILE A 468 1.76 -20.43 -10.53
CA ILE A 468 1.36 -20.35 -11.93
C ILE A 468 0.26 -21.40 -12.11
N VAL A 469 -0.92 -21.14 -11.56
CA VAL A 469 -2.09 -21.96 -11.90
C VAL A 469 -2.40 -21.64 -13.35
N ALA A 470 -2.05 -22.58 -14.23
CA ALA A 470 -2.59 -22.65 -15.56
C ALA A 470 -4.13 -22.68 -15.42
N SER A 471 -4.78 -21.54 -15.65
CA SER A 471 -6.22 -21.45 -15.86
C SER A 471 -6.55 -22.10 -17.21
N SER A 472 -6.44 -23.41 -17.27
CA SER A 472 -7.07 -24.21 -18.31
C SER A 472 -8.50 -24.52 -17.88
N GLN A 473 -9.45 -23.98 -18.66
CA GLN A 473 -10.85 -24.37 -18.87
C GLN A 473 -11.94 -23.53 -18.19
N GLY A 474 -12.75 -22.86 -19.03
CA GLY A 474 -14.15 -22.55 -18.71
C GLY A 474 -14.73 -21.20 -19.17
N ASP A 475 -14.74 -20.92 -20.48
CA ASP A 475 -15.64 -20.03 -21.25
C ASP A 475 -15.84 -18.51 -20.96
N ASP A 476 -15.57 -17.76 -22.04
CA ASP A 476 -16.27 -16.57 -22.58
C ASP A 476 -16.51 -15.34 -21.70
N SER A 477 -15.45 -14.54 -21.50
CA SER A 477 -15.50 -13.13 -21.94
C SER A 477 -14.08 -12.57 -22.14
N ASP A 478 -13.93 -11.82 -23.23
CA ASP A 478 -12.69 -11.29 -23.76
C ASP A 478 -11.94 -10.37 -22.76
N THR A 479 -10.60 -10.39 -22.85
CA THR A 479 -9.60 -9.47 -22.23
C THR A 479 -8.98 -9.82 -20.87
N ALA A 480 -8.33 -10.98 -20.78
CA ALA A 480 -7.08 -11.12 -20.02
C ALA A 480 -6.16 -12.12 -20.73
N VAL A 481 -5.10 -11.62 -21.39
CA VAL A 481 -4.13 -12.50 -22.06
C VAL A 481 -3.11 -12.98 -21.02
N ASN A 482 -3.15 -14.29 -20.78
CA ASN A 482 -2.25 -15.05 -19.92
C ASN A 482 -0.80 -15.03 -20.47
N PRO A 483 0.24 -14.66 -19.69
CA PRO A 483 1.61 -14.59 -20.19
C PRO A 483 2.36 -15.94 -20.27
N ALA A 484 1.70 -17.09 -20.05
CA ALA A 484 2.39 -18.37 -19.89
C ALA A 484 2.12 -19.48 -20.94
N THR A 485 1.56 -19.19 -22.13
CA THR A 485 1.56 -20.20 -23.21
C THR A 485 2.84 -20.11 -24.03
N ARG A 486 3.89 -20.82 -23.58
CA ARG A 486 4.98 -21.27 -24.46
C ARG A 486 4.40 -22.42 -25.30
N SER A 487 3.83 -22.14 -26.47
CA SER A 487 3.73 -23.18 -27.48
C SER A 487 5.09 -23.28 -28.15
N ASP A 488 5.62 -24.50 -28.25
CA ASP A 488 6.93 -24.79 -28.85
C ASP A 488 7.01 -24.45 -30.37
N ASP A 489 5.96 -23.84 -30.94
CA ASP A 489 5.85 -23.47 -32.35
C ASP A 489 5.60 -21.98 -32.62
N VAL A 490 5.67 -21.09 -31.61
CA VAL A 490 5.74 -19.64 -31.86
C VAL A 490 7.19 -19.21 -31.90
N GLU A 491 7.73 -19.14 -33.12
CA GLU A 491 8.95 -18.41 -33.40
C GLU A 491 8.71 -16.96 -32.93
N VAL A 492 9.31 -16.60 -31.79
CA VAL A 492 9.32 -15.21 -31.31
C VAL A 492 10.08 -14.42 -32.35
N VAL A 493 9.35 -13.81 -33.29
CA VAL A 493 9.88 -12.77 -34.14
C VAL A 493 10.14 -11.60 -33.19
N VAL A 494 11.34 -11.60 -32.60
CA VAL A 494 11.96 -10.39 -32.09
C VAL A 494 12.25 -9.57 -33.34
N GLU A 495 11.22 -8.92 -33.89
CA GLU A 495 11.47 -7.76 -34.73
C GLU A 495 12.33 -6.85 -33.87
N SER A 496 13.51 -6.53 -34.37
CA SER A 496 14.47 -5.68 -33.72
C SER A 496 13.84 -4.32 -33.51
N VAL A 497 13.08 -4.16 -32.43
CA VAL A 497 12.65 -2.87 -31.91
C VAL A 497 13.96 -2.18 -31.61
N LYS A 498 14.33 -1.20 -32.44
CA LYS A 498 15.41 -0.28 -32.15
C LYS A 498 15.00 0.48 -30.89
N MET A 499 15.30 -0.09 -29.72
CA MET A 499 15.23 0.63 -28.47
C MET A 499 16.14 1.84 -28.61
N ASP A 500 15.58 3.02 -28.38
CA ASP A 500 16.34 4.24 -28.19
C ASP A 500 17.40 3.98 -27.09
N LYS A 501 18.62 4.48 -27.30
CA LYS A 501 19.71 4.44 -26.32
C LYS A 501 19.26 4.98 -24.95
N SER A 502 18.33 5.93 -24.89
CA SER A 502 17.80 6.47 -23.64
C SER A 502 16.95 5.43 -22.86
N SER A 503 16.06 4.71 -23.55
CA SER A 503 15.21 3.67 -22.96
C SER A 503 16.00 2.41 -22.59
N TYR A 504 17.02 2.04 -23.38
CA TYR A 504 17.96 0.96 -23.02
C TYR A 504 18.74 1.33 -21.75
N MET A 505 19.25 2.57 -21.67
CA MET A 505 19.99 3.03 -20.48
C MET A 505 19.09 3.17 -19.24
N PHE A 506 17.81 3.52 -19.37
CA PHE A 506 16.88 3.56 -18.24
C PHE A 506 16.48 2.16 -17.77
N GLN A 507 16.16 1.24 -18.68
CA GLN A 507 15.90 -0.16 -18.32
C GLN A 507 17.15 -0.85 -17.80
N GLN A 508 18.32 -0.51 -18.33
CA GLN A 508 19.61 -0.95 -17.82
C GLN A 508 19.96 -0.25 -16.50
N ARG A 509 19.46 0.96 -16.20
CA ARG A 509 19.52 1.59 -14.88
C ARG A 509 18.51 1.01 -13.90
N LYS A 510 17.31 0.58 -14.32
CA LYS A 510 16.33 -0.17 -13.51
C LYS A 510 16.88 -1.56 -13.21
N ALA A 511 17.42 -2.25 -14.21
CA ALA A 511 18.10 -3.54 -14.07
C ALA A 511 19.45 -3.44 -13.37
N ASN A 512 20.21 -2.35 -13.52
CA ASN A 512 21.44 -2.08 -12.77
C ASN A 512 21.15 -1.52 -11.39
N LEU A 513 20.01 -0.88 -11.12
CA LEU A 513 19.53 -0.56 -9.79
C LEU A 513 19.05 -1.85 -9.11
N VAL A 514 18.38 -2.74 -9.83
CA VAL A 514 18.04 -4.08 -9.35
C VAL A 514 19.31 -4.91 -9.11
N ARG A 515 20.29 -4.90 -10.02
CA ARG A 515 21.58 -5.59 -9.83
C ARG A 515 22.43 -4.90 -8.77
N SER A 516 22.48 -3.58 -8.69
CA SER A 516 23.25 -2.85 -7.68
C SER A 516 22.56 -2.83 -6.33
N MET A 517 21.24 -2.94 -6.23
CA MET A 517 20.54 -3.25 -4.97
C MET A 517 20.71 -4.72 -4.63
N SER A 518 20.79 -5.61 -5.63
CA SER A 518 21.13 -7.03 -5.45
C SER A 518 22.62 -7.31 -5.18
N VAL A 519 23.50 -6.34 -5.44
CA VAL A 519 24.95 -6.39 -5.19
C VAL A 519 25.33 -5.52 -3.98
N ALA A 520 24.64 -4.40 -3.74
CA ALA A 520 24.62 -3.69 -2.46
C ALA A 520 23.98 -4.55 -1.36
N ARG A 521 23.15 -5.54 -1.75
CA ARG A 521 22.70 -6.70 -0.95
C ARG A 521 23.84 -7.55 -0.37
N VAL A 522 25.11 -7.27 -0.67
CA VAL A 522 26.25 -7.99 -0.06
C VAL A 522 27.21 -7.09 0.73
N THR A 523 27.11 -5.75 0.67
CA THR A 523 28.19 -4.87 1.19
C THR A 523 27.78 -3.76 2.18
N GLY A 524 26.50 -3.61 2.54
CA GLY A 524 26.10 -2.79 3.70
C GLY A 524 26.38 -1.29 3.59
N ARG A 525 26.36 -0.69 2.39
CA ARG A 525 26.43 0.78 2.23
C ARG A 525 25.04 1.40 2.15
N LYS A 526 24.88 2.51 2.88
CA LYS A 526 23.68 3.35 3.04
C LYS A 526 23.06 3.74 1.70
N LEU A 527 21.77 3.49 1.52
CA LEU A 527 20.93 4.13 0.50
C LEU A 527 20.63 5.56 0.94
N LEU A 528 21.48 6.51 0.55
CA LEU A 528 21.15 7.93 0.54
C LEU A 528 21.61 8.49 -0.81
N GLY A 529 20.70 9.18 -1.50
CA GLY A 529 20.91 9.65 -2.87
C GLY A 529 22.11 10.57 -3.00
N VAL A 530 22.94 10.31 -4.01
CA VAL A 530 23.94 11.23 -4.56
C VAL A 530 24.07 10.93 -6.05
N ASP A 531 24.22 11.98 -6.84
CA ASP A 531 24.43 11.98 -8.29
C ASP A 531 25.69 11.18 -8.70
N ASP A 532 25.58 10.43 -9.80
CA ASP A 532 26.65 9.63 -10.39
C ASP A 532 27.65 10.53 -11.15
N GLU A 533 28.71 10.99 -10.48
CA GLU A 533 30.01 11.23 -11.12
C GLU A 533 31.09 10.52 -10.28
N ASP A 534 32.00 9.84 -10.96
CA ASP A 534 33.17 9.08 -10.46
C ASP A 534 32.93 7.61 -10.09
N TYR A 535 33.16 6.68 -11.01
CA TYR A 535 33.83 5.40 -10.72
C TYR A 535 34.54 4.83 -11.96
N GLU A 536 35.88 4.75 -11.89
CA GLU A 536 36.73 3.97 -12.78
C GLU A 536 36.70 2.48 -12.36
N GLU A 537 36.58 1.57 -13.35
CA GLU A 537 36.62 0.11 -13.16
C GLU A 537 38.06 -0.37 -12.96
N ASP A 538 38.37 -0.91 -11.78
CA ASP A 538 39.49 -1.85 -11.62
C ASP A 538 39.18 -2.83 -10.46
N GLY A 539 38.82 -4.08 -10.80
CA GLY A 539 38.64 -5.14 -9.82
C GLY A 539 38.10 -6.45 -10.41
N GLN A 540 38.86 -7.53 -10.29
CA GLN A 540 38.53 -8.86 -10.84
C GLN A 540 37.25 -9.49 -10.24
N PRO A 541 36.56 -10.39 -10.98
CA PRO A 541 35.29 -10.96 -10.55
C PRO A 541 35.48 -11.93 -9.37
N GLN A 542 34.82 -11.64 -8.25
CA GLN A 542 34.66 -12.59 -7.15
C GLN A 542 33.62 -13.66 -7.51
N GLN A 543 34.00 -14.94 -7.39
CA GLN A 543 33.09 -16.08 -7.49
C GLN A 543 32.08 -16.06 -6.32
N LEU A 544 30.78 -16.15 -6.63
CA LEU A 544 29.70 -16.31 -5.65
C LEU A 544 29.41 -17.82 -5.49
N GLU A 545 29.64 -18.38 -4.30
CA GLU A 545 29.27 -19.76 -3.95
C GLU A 545 27.84 -19.86 -3.36
N GLU A 546 27.21 -21.04 -3.57
CA GLU A 546 25.96 -21.64 -3.05
C GLU A 546 24.75 -20.74 -2.68
N HIS A 547 23.57 -21.15 -3.18
CA HIS A 547 22.29 -20.42 -3.19
C HIS A 547 21.73 -20.02 -1.80
N HIS A 548 22.30 -19.00 -1.16
CA HIS A 548 21.69 -18.32 -0.02
C HIS A 548 20.69 -17.26 -0.48
N TRP A 549 19.42 -17.42 -0.11
CA TRP A 549 18.39 -16.43 -0.41
C TRP A 549 18.28 -15.41 0.71
N GLN A 550 18.69 -14.18 0.41
CA GLN A 550 18.61 -13.05 1.32
C GLN A 550 17.41 -12.17 1.01
N LEU A 551 16.58 -11.95 2.02
CA LEU A 551 15.45 -11.03 2.01
C LEU A 551 15.77 -9.82 2.89
N MET A 552 15.41 -8.62 2.47
CA MET A 552 15.44 -7.46 3.35
C MET A 552 14.21 -7.50 4.25
N LEU A 553 14.43 -7.44 5.56
CA LEU A 553 13.34 -7.29 6.53
C LEU A 553 13.54 -6.00 7.32
N GLY A 554 12.47 -5.23 7.45
CA GLY A 554 12.41 -4.02 8.26
C GLY A 554 11.50 -4.25 9.46
N LEU A 555 11.98 -3.88 10.65
CA LEU A 555 11.12 -3.77 11.83
C LEU A 555 10.86 -2.28 12.10
N ARG A 556 9.59 -1.94 12.31
CA ARG A 556 9.16 -0.66 12.91
C ARG A 556 8.49 -0.92 14.26
N VAL A 557 8.81 -0.09 15.24
CA VAL A 557 8.19 -0.10 16.56
C VAL A 557 7.64 1.29 16.83
N TYR A 558 6.32 1.39 16.96
CA TYR A 558 5.61 2.60 17.33
C TYR A 558 5.26 2.55 18.81
N SER A 559 5.56 3.61 19.58
CA SER A 559 5.12 3.75 20.97
C SER A 559 5.18 5.23 21.40
N HIS A 560 4.48 5.56 22.49
CA HIS A 560 4.55 6.89 23.11
C HIS A 560 5.90 7.19 23.78
N ASP A 561 6.76 6.18 23.96
CA ASP A 561 8.15 6.38 24.34
C ASP A 561 8.91 7.07 23.20
N ARG A 562 9.58 8.19 23.47
CA ARG A 562 10.37 8.94 22.47
C ARG A 562 11.82 8.48 22.35
N ASN A 563 12.27 7.60 23.24
CA ASN A 563 13.66 7.13 23.32
C ASN A 563 13.82 5.68 22.85
N ILE A 564 12.83 5.13 22.13
CA ILE A 564 12.87 3.77 21.61
C ILE A 564 14.09 3.60 20.72
N LYS A 565 14.80 2.48 20.92
CA LYS A 565 15.88 2.06 20.05
C LYS A 565 15.54 0.69 19.49
N VAL A 566 15.74 0.50 18.19
CA VAL A 566 15.59 -0.79 17.51
C VAL A 566 16.93 -1.15 16.90
N THR A 567 17.40 -2.37 17.18
CA THR A 567 18.63 -2.91 16.62
C THR A 567 18.33 -4.23 15.91
N GLY A 568 18.68 -4.31 14.64
CA GLY A 568 18.61 -5.53 13.86
C GLY A 568 19.94 -6.30 13.88
N TYR A 569 19.85 -7.62 13.98
CA TYR A 569 20.98 -8.54 13.93
C TYR A 569 20.75 -9.54 12.79
N ALA A 570 21.57 -9.47 11.74
CA ALA A 570 21.56 -10.45 10.66
C ALA A 570 22.27 -11.75 11.08
N GLY A 571 21.80 -12.91 10.60
CA GLY A 571 22.58 -14.15 10.67
C GLY A 571 22.70 -14.85 12.02
N ILE A 572 21.98 -14.41 13.07
CA ILE A 572 21.97 -15.09 14.39
C ILE A 572 20.52 -15.48 14.75
N HIS A 573 20.21 -16.78 14.73
CA HIS A 573 18.94 -17.29 15.25
C HIS A 573 19.01 -17.38 16.78
N PRO A 574 18.09 -16.76 17.55
CA PRO A 574 18.21 -16.59 19.00
C PRO A 574 18.15 -17.88 19.82
N LEU A 575 17.58 -18.96 19.27
CA LEU A 575 17.53 -20.27 19.93
C LEU A 575 18.81 -21.11 19.73
N LEU A 576 19.77 -20.63 18.95
CA LEU A 576 21.12 -21.20 18.91
C LEU A 576 21.95 -20.61 20.07
N ARG A 577 21.52 -20.83 21.32
CA ARG A 577 22.44 -20.73 22.45
C ARG A 577 23.27 -22.02 22.46
N ASN A 578 24.58 -21.87 22.26
CA ASN A 578 25.66 -22.84 22.43
C ASN A 578 25.23 -24.28 22.76
N SER A 579 25.25 -25.15 21.75
CA SER A 579 25.23 -26.61 21.91
C SER A 579 26.52 -27.17 22.57
N GLU A 580 27.29 -26.34 23.27
CA GLU A 580 28.52 -26.73 23.97
C GLU A 580 28.46 -26.55 25.49
N GLU A 581 27.36 -26.02 26.08
CA GLU A 581 27.32 -25.75 27.53
C GLU A 581 26.12 -26.30 28.33
N GLN A 582 25.21 -27.09 27.75
CA GLN A 582 24.15 -27.75 28.53
C GLN A 582 23.87 -29.20 28.07
N GLU A 583 24.85 -30.07 28.21
CA GLU A 583 24.59 -31.49 28.53
C GLU A 583 24.71 -31.71 30.05
N SER A 584 23.69 -31.31 30.80
CA SER A 584 23.35 -32.02 32.04
C SER A 584 21.93 -31.67 32.50
N SER A 585 21.07 -32.70 32.51
CA SER A 585 19.82 -32.84 33.25
C SER A 585 18.70 -31.82 32.97
N VAL A 586 17.60 -32.26 32.37
CA VAL A 586 16.42 -32.80 33.09
C VAL A 586 15.35 -33.16 32.04
N SER A 587 14.83 -34.38 32.18
CA SER A 587 13.65 -34.93 31.50
C SER A 587 12.36 -34.23 31.94
N GLY A 588 11.45 -33.91 31.01
CA GLY A 588 10.09 -33.51 31.37
C GLY A 588 9.19 -33.17 30.18
N ASN A 589 8.32 -34.14 29.83
CA ASN A 589 7.02 -34.06 29.14
C ASN A 589 6.83 -33.06 27.98
N LEU A 590 6.86 -33.61 26.77
CA LEU A 590 6.23 -33.07 25.56
C LEU A 590 4.77 -33.54 25.51
N ASP A 591 3.83 -32.61 25.64
CA ASP A 591 2.46 -32.74 25.15
C ASP A 591 2.08 -31.36 24.56
N ASP A 592 2.29 -31.17 23.25
CA ASP A 592 1.40 -30.38 22.39
C ASP A 592 1.73 -30.62 20.89
N PRO A 593 0.78 -31.05 20.05
CA PRO A 593 1.06 -31.47 18.68
C PRO A 593 0.78 -30.34 17.69
N GLU A 594 1.70 -29.38 17.53
CA GLU A 594 1.66 -28.46 16.36
C GLU A 594 3.03 -27.84 16.02
N SER A 595 4.12 -28.61 16.18
CA SER A 595 5.46 -28.22 15.75
C SER A 595 6.15 -29.32 14.94
N VAL A 596 5.92 -29.33 13.63
CA VAL A 596 6.68 -30.13 12.64
C VAL A 596 6.68 -29.28 11.36
N THR A 597 7.74 -28.60 10.94
CA THR A 597 9.06 -29.13 10.57
C THR A 597 10.09 -28.01 10.46
N ALA A 598 11.25 -28.22 11.09
CA ALA A 598 12.55 -27.83 10.57
C ALA A 598 13.51 -28.92 11.04
N THR A 599 14.17 -29.64 10.13
CA THR A 599 15.38 -30.39 10.49
C THR A 599 16.32 -30.56 9.31
N LEU A 600 17.57 -30.18 9.60
CA LEU A 600 18.80 -30.36 8.87
C LEU A 600 19.02 -31.79 8.35
N ALA A 601 19.53 -31.89 7.12
CA ALA A 601 20.19 -33.08 6.62
C ALA A 601 21.68 -33.01 6.95
N ASP A 602 22.17 -33.92 7.79
CA ASP A 602 23.58 -34.27 7.84
C ASP A 602 23.75 -35.74 7.48
N LYS A 603 24.68 -35.98 6.56
CA LYS A 603 25.07 -37.28 6.02
C LYS A 603 25.71 -38.15 7.11
N VAL A 604 25.23 -39.37 7.25
CA VAL A 604 26.04 -40.49 7.75
C VAL A 604 25.79 -41.70 6.84
N GLU A 605 26.80 -42.07 6.05
CA GLU A 605 26.90 -43.38 5.41
C GLU A 605 27.09 -44.45 6.50
N VAL A 606 26.33 -45.54 6.52
CA VAL A 606 26.85 -46.91 6.81
C VAL A 606 25.92 -48.00 6.23
N ALA A 607 26.52 -48.82 5.36
CA ALA A 607 26.35 -50.24 5.03
C ALA A 607 25.07 -51.05 5.38
N GLU A 608 24.65 -51.85 4.39
CA GLU A 608 23.72 -52.98 4.48
C GLU A 608 24.11 -54.02 5.55
N PRO A 609 23.12 -54.77 6.08
CA PRO A 609 23.24 -56.21 5.94
C PRO A 609 21.97 -56.98 5.56
N LYS A 610 22.28 -58.15 5.02
CA LYS A 610 21.45 -59.22 4.45
C LYS A 610 20.54 -59.93 5.47
N GLY A 611 19.35 -60.30 4.98
CA GLY A 611 18.80 -61.67 5.06
C GLY A 611 18.14 -62.13 6.37
N GLY A 612 16.92 -62.69 6.26
CA GLY A 612 16.43 -63.68 7.21
C GLY A 612 14.92 -63.68 7.54
N THR A 613 14.16 -64.44 6.74
CA THR A 613 13.04 -65.34 7.15
C THR A 613 11.80 -64.82 7.92
N PHE A 614 10.64 -65.02 7.28
CA PHE A 614 9.26 -65.08 7.83
C PHE A 614 9.05 -66.17 8.91
N PRO A 615 7.95 -66.09 9.69
CA PRO A 615 6.80 -66.95 9.37
C PRO A 615 5.40 -66.29 9.43
N ARG A 616 4.44 -67.05 8.89
CA ARG A 616 3.03 -66.81 8.50
C ARG A 616 1.99 -66.96 9.63
N LEU A 617 0.74 -66.58 9.26
CA LEU A 617 -0.62 -67.04 9.68
C LEU A 617 -1.35 -66.12 10.69
N ALA A 618 -2.65 -65.79 10.59
CA ALA A 618 -3.75 -66.33 9.78
C ALA A 618 -4.88 -65.29 9.52
N VAL A 619 -5.66 -65.56 8.48
CA VAL A 619 -6.92 -64.93 8.03
C VAL A 619 -8.11 -65.51 8.78
N VAL A 620 -9.13 -64.71 9.13
CA VAL A 620 -10.58 -65.08 9.09
C VAL A 620 -11.41 -63.82 8.83
N ALA A 621 -12.44 -63.97 8.00
CA ALA A 621 -13.32 -62.98 7.39
C ALA A 621 -14.72 -62.89 8.06
N GLU A 622 -15.61 -62.09 7.43
CA GLU A 622 -17.10 -62.04 7.52
C GLU A 622 -17.68 -61.19 8.67
N GLU A 623 -18.77 -60.41 8.56
CA GLU A 623 -19.77 -60.13 7.51
C GLU A 623 -20.62 -58.90 7.94
N LYS A 624 -21.30 -58.22 7.00
CA LYS A 624 -22.37 -57.22 7.22
C LYS A 624 -23.72 -57.90 7.57
N PRO A 625 -24.70 -57.18 8.15
CA PRO A 625 -25.91 -56.78 7.39
C PRO A 625 -26.41 -55.35 7.74
N GLU A 626 -26.81 -54.51 6.78
CA GLU A 626 -28.17 -54.28 6.21
C GLU A 626 -29.17 -53.52 7.12
N GLU A 627 -29.72 -52.43 6.55
CA GLU A 627 -30.81 -51.56 7.04
C GLU A 627 -32.18 -52.27 7.05
N PRO A 628 -33.22 -51.61 7.62
CA PRO A 628 -34.35 -51.32 6.74
C PRO A 628 -35.01 -49.93 6.90
N GLU A 629 -35.69 -49.56 5.81
CA GLU A 629 -36.52 -48.38 5.51
C GLU A 629 -37.88 -48.27 6.25
N GLU A 630 -38.43 -47.04 6.14
CA GLU A 630 -39.85 -46.62 6.09
C GLU A 630 -40.73 -46.60 7.36
N ALA A 631 -41.28 -45.42 7.71
CA ALA A 631 -42.65 -45.00 7.32
C ALA A 631 -43.11 -43.72 8.05
N ALA A 632 -43.96 -42.96 7.35
CA ALA A 632 -44.53 -41.64 7.66
C ALA A 632 -45.49 -41.57 8.87
N ARG A 633 -45.71 -40.35 9.41
CA ARG A 633 -47.05 -39.78 9.69
C ARG A 633 -47.03 -38.32 10.13
N GLU A 634 -48.09 -37.64 9.70
CA GLU A 634 -48.57 -36.29 10.02
C GLU A 634 -48.77 -36.04 11.54
N GLU A 635 -48.45 -34.83 12.01
CA GLU A 635 -49.40 -33.86 12.61
C GLU A 635 -48.75 -32.47 12.74
#